data_AF-A0A0E9MU72-F1
#
_entry.id   AF-A0A0E9MU72-F1
#
_cell.length_a   1.000
_cell.length_b   1.000
_cell.length_c   1.000
_cell.angle_alpha   90.00
_cell.angle_beta   90.00
_cell.angle_gamma   90.00
#
_symmetry.space_group_name_H-M   'P 1'
#
loop_
_entity.id
_entity.type
_entity.pdbx_description
1 polymer ?
#
loop_
_entity_poly.entity_id
_entity_poly.type
_entity_poly.pdbx_seq_one_letter_code
_entity_poly.pdbx_strand_id
1 'polypeptide(L)'
;MIISLLILLAQPVAVAPTAAPAQMVDQERVAAARQLIGLLKLEDTYDRMFAQLTPIFGQAVIGILQADPATKAGYDLLINQGEGGQARLVAIIADEFMKSIRARYPQLKDRAAVEYAQAFTLAELRDMIAFYSSGTGAKALTIMPELQNRLTAAGREIGRAAGEEAGRRAFERAEKEMLPSRQPTKS
;
A
#
# COMPACT_ATOMS: atom_id res chain seq x y z
N MET A 1 -24.43 -76.26 27.61
CA MET A 1 -23.35 -75.36 27.12
C MET A 1 -23.94 -73.96 27.05
N ILE A 2 -23.91 -73.19 28.16
CA ILE A 2 -22.94 -72.09 28.47
C ILE A 2 -22.70 -71.19 27.25
N ILE A 3 -23.10 -69.91 27.27
CA ILE A 3 -22.25 -68.68 27.39
C ILE A 3 -23.11 -67.58 26.74
N SER A 4 -23.22 -66.32 27.11
CA SER A 4 -22.84 -65.51 28.27
C SER A 4 -23.60 -64.20 28.11
N LEU A 5 -24.13 -63.69 29.21
CA LEU A 5 -24.81 -62.39 29.28
C LEU A 5 -23.76 -61.27 29.27
N LEU A 6 -23.66 -60.52 28.17
CA LEU A 6 -22.86 -59.30 28.09
C LEU A 6 -23.72 -58.12 28.53
N ILE A 7 -23.50 -57.65 29.76
CA ILE A 7 -24.03 -56.38 30.27
C ILE A 7 -23.20 -55.26 29.64
N LEU A 8 -23.83 -54.53 28.71
CA LEU A 8 -23.26 -53.37 28.06
C LEU A 8 -23.28 -52.19 29.03
N LEU A 9 -22.12 -51.79 29.55
CA LEU A 9 -21.96 -50.58 30.35
C LEU A 9 -22.14 -49.35 29.44
N ALA A 10 -23.23 -48.60 29.67
CA ALA A 10 -23.43 -47.29 29.05
C ALA A 10 -22.43 -46.29 29.64
N GLN A 11 -21.45 -45.86 28.84
CA GLN A 11 -20.54 -44.78 29.19
C GLN A 11 -21.29 -43.43 29.04
N PRO A 12 -21.22 -42.52 30.02
CA PRO A 12 -21.73 -41.17 29.83
C PRO A 12 -20.86 -40.45 28.80
N VAL A 13 -21.47 -40.08 27.67
CA VAL A 13 -20.88 -39.16 26.70
C VAL A 13 -20.71 -37.81 27.40
N ALA A 14 -19.48 -37.48 27.78
CA ALA A 14 -19.14 -36.15 28.26
C ALA A 14 -19.38 -35.16 27.11
N VAL A 15 -20.43 -34.36 27.22
CA VAL A 15 -20.70 -33.24 26.33
C VAL A 15 -19.63 -32.18 26.60
N ALA A 16 -18.69 -32.00 25.67
CA ALA A 16 -17.70 -30.93 25.75
C ALA A 16 -18.40 -29.56 25.75
N PRO A 17 -17.92 -28.58 26.54
CA PRO A 17 -18.53 -27.26 26.58
C PRO A 17 -18.40 -26.55 25.23
N THR A 18 -19.51 -25.99 24.78
CA THR A 18 -19.71 -25.19 23.57
C THR A 18 -18.71 -24.02 23.46
N ALA A 19 -17.91 -24.03 22.40
CA ALA A 19 -16.96 -22.96 22.01
C ALA A 19 -17.61 -21.65 21.51
N ALA A 20 -18.94 -21.51 21.62
CA ALA A 20 -19.72 -20.44 21.03
C ALA A 20 -19.41 -19.00 21.54
N PRO A 21 -19.12 -18.75 22.83
CA PRO A 21 -18.97 -17.37 23.33
C PRO A 21 -17.71 -16.67 22.81
N ALA A 22 -16.58 -17.40 22.77
CA ALA A 22 -15.30 -16.84 22.32
C ALA A 22 -15.32 -16.55 20.81
N GLN A 23 -15.90 -17.43 20.00
CA GLN A 23 -16.04 -17.22 18.56
C GLN A 23 -16.95 -16.04 18.20
N MET A 24 -18.02 -15.81 18.98
CA MET A 24 -18.91 -14.67 18.76
C MET A 24 -18.20 -13.33 19.09
N VAL A 25 -17.47 -13.27 20.20
CA VAL A 25 -16.66 -12.09 20.57
C VAL A 25 -15.57 -11.80 19.53
N ASP A 26 -14.96 -12.84 18.96
CA ASP A 26 -13.97 -12.69 17.89
C ASP A 26 -14.60 -12.16 16.59
N GLN A 27 -15.81 -12.63 16.25
CA GLN A 27 -16.54 -12.11 15.09
C GLN A 27 -16.96 -10.64 15.27
N GLU A 28 -17.39 -10.25 16.47
CA GLU A 28 -17.73 -8.84 16.76
C GLU A 28 -16.51 -7.92 16.62
N ARG A 29 -15.33 -8.35 17.08
CA ARG A 29 -14.09 -7.60 16.90
C ARG A 29 -13.71 -7.43 15.44
N VAL A 30 -13.76 -8.52 14.66
CA VAL A 30 -13.47 -8.45 13.22
C VAL A 30 -14.48 -7.55 12.50
N ALA A 31 -15.76 -7.58 12.86
CA ALA A 31 -16.77 -6.71 12.28
C ALA A 31 -16.50 -5.22 12.59
N ALA A 32 -16.17 -4.88 13.84
CA ALA A 32 -15.78 -3.53 14.23
C ALA A 32 -14.51 -3.07 13.48
N ALA A 33 -13.50 -3.93 13.38
CA ALA A 33 -12.29 -3.63 12.62
C ALA A 33 -12.57 -3.36 11.13
N ARG A 34 -13.46 -4.14 10.48
CA ARG A 34 -13.88 -3.88 9.09
C ARG A 34 -14.54 -2.50 8.95
N GLN A 35 -15.40 -2.14 9.89
CA GLN A 35 -16.05 -0.83 9.91
C GLN A 35 -15.02 0.30 10.04
N LEU A 36 -14.07 0.17 10.97
CA LEU A 36 -12.99 1.14 11.15
C LEU A 36 -12.17 1.30 9.86
N ILE A 37 -11.74 0.21 9.24
CA ILE A 37 -10.97 0.25 7.98
C ILE A 37 -11.75 0.95 6.87
N GLY A 38 -13.08 0.75 6.82
CA GLY A 38 -13.96 1.49 5.92
C GLY A 38 -13.90 3.00 6.14
N LEU A 39 -13.95 3.45 7.40
CA LEU A 39 -13.84 4.87 7.75
C LEU A 39 -12.47 5.45 7.39
N LEU A 40 -11.40 4.68 7.58
CA LEU A 40 -10.03 5.09 7.26
C LEU A 40 -9.75 5.19 5.75
N LYS A 41 -10.68 4.75 4.89
CA LYS A 41 -10.56 4.78 3.42
C LYS A 41 -9.24 4.16 2.95
N LEU A 42 -8.96 2.96 3.45
CA LEU A 42 -7.72 2.25 3.14
C LEU A 42 -7.54 2.00 1.63
N GLU A 43 -8.63 1.77 0.91
CA GLU A 43 -8.63 1.62 -0.56
C GLU A 43 -8.15 2.89 -1.27
N ASP A 44 -8.68 4.07 -0.92
CA ASP A 44 -8.25 5.36 -1.51
C ASP A 44 -6.76 5.64 -1.24
N THR A 45 -6.26 5.17 -0.09
CA THR A 45 -4.84 5.30 0.25
C THR A 45 -3.99 4.41 -0.63
N TYR A 46 -4.38 3.15 -0.83
CA TYR A 46 -3.68 2.25 -1.75
C TYR A 46 -3.79 2.69 -3.21
N ASP A 47 -4.95 3.18 -3.64
CA ASP A 47 -5.15 3.68 -4.99
C ASP A 47 -4.17 4.81 -5.31
N ARG A 48 -4.00 5.77 -4.40
CA ARG A 48 -3.02 6.86 -4.57
C ARG A 48 -1.59 6.35 -4.60
N MET A 49 -1.24 5.42 -3.71
CA MET A 49 0.09 4.83 -3.66
C MET A 49 0.43 4.08 -4.96
N PHE A 50 -0.47 3.19 -5.41
CA PHE A 50 -0.24 2.42 -6.63
C PHE A 50 -0.31 3.29 -7.88
N ALA A 51 -1.17 4.31 -7.93
CA ALA A 51 -1.21 5.24 -9.05
C ALA A 51 0.15 5.94 -9.25
N GLN A 52 0.88 6.27 -8.17
CA GLN A 52 2.22 6.85 -8.26
C GLN A 52 3.27 5.87 -8.79
N LEU A 53 3.12 4.57 -8.50
CA LEU A 53 4.06 3.52 -8.90
C LEU A 53 3.75 2.92 -10.29
N THR A 54 2.51 3.07 -10.76
CA THR A 54 2.03 2.41 -11.98
C THR A 54 2.86 2.76 -13.23
N PRO A 55 3.29 4.02 -13.48
CA PRO A 55 4.15 4.32 -14.62
C PRO A 55 5.48 3.58 -14.60
N ILE A 56 6.05 3.37 -13.41
CA ILE A 56 7.31 2.64 -13.21
C ILE A 56 7.09 1.17 -13.57
N PHE A 57 6.00 0.56 -13.10
CA PHE A 57 5.67 -0.83 -13.44
C PHE A 57 5.36 -1.02 -14.92
N GLY A 58 4.61 -0.10 -15.53
CA GLY A 58 4.32 -0.14 -16.97
C GLY A 58 5.62 -0.14 -17.79
N GLN A 59 6.55 0.76 -17.46
CA GLN A 59 7.84 0.83 -18.15
C GLN A 59 8.70 -0.42 -17.92
N ALA A 60 8.68 -0.99 -16.71
CA ALA A 60 9.39 -2.24 -16.41
C ALA A 60 8.86 -3.42 -17.24
N VAL A 61 7.53 -3.52 -17.39
CA VAL A 61 6.90 -4.55 -18.23
C VAL A 61 7.31 -4.39 -19.70
N ILE A 62 7.37 -3.16 -20.23
CA ILE A 62 7.89 -2.93 -21.59
C ILE A 62 9.31 -3.49 -21.74
N GLY A 63 10.20 -3.21 -20.78
CA GLY A 63 11.57 -3.72 -20.82
C GLY A 63 11.62 -5.26 -20.86
N ILE A 64 10.75 -5.92 -20.10
CA ILE A 64 10.62 -7.40 -20.12
C ILE A 64 10.14 -7.89 -21.48
N LEU A 65 9.08 -7.27 -22.04
CA LEU A 65 8.52 -7.65 -23.34
C LEU A 65 9.50 -7.47 -24.50
N GLN A 66 10.39 -6.48 -24.40
CA GLN A 66 11.43 -6.23 -25.40
C GLN A 66 12.59 -7.22 -25.29
N ALA A 67 12.94 -7.63 -24.07
CA ALA A 67 14.09 -8.49 -23.80
C ALA A 67 13.79 -9.97 -24.03
N ASP A 68 12.54 -10.40 -23.88
CA ASP A 68 12.13 -11.79 -24.06
C ASP A 68 11.81 -12.10 -25.53
N PRO A 69 12.55 -13.02 -26.19
CA PRO A 69 12.29 -13.42 -27.58
C PRO A 69 10.85 -13.92 -27.82
N ALA A 70 10.19 -14.51 -26.82
CA ALA A 70 8.84 -15.04 -26.95
C ALA A 70 7.77 -13.94 -27.09
N THR A 71 8.03 -12.76 -26.54
CA THR A 71 7.08 -11.64 -26.54
C THR A 71 7.50 -10.47 -27.42
N LYS A 72 8.79 -10.42 -27.81
CA LYS A 72 9.36 -9.36 -28.65
C LYS A 72 8.62 -9.16 -29.97
N ALA A 73 8.29 -10.22 -30.70
CA ALA A 73 7.58 -10.09 -31.98
C ALA A 73 6.20 -9.46 -31.82
N GLY A 74 5.47 -9.82 -30.76
CA GLY A 74 4.17 -9.21 -30.43
C GLY A 74 4.31 -7.77 -29.99
N TYR A 75 5.33 -7.44 -29.20
CA TYR A 75 5.66 -6.06 -28.85
C TYR A 75 5.95 -5.22 -30.11
N ASP A 76 6.86 -5.68 -30.98
CA ASP A 76 7.24 -4.94 -32.20
C ASP A 76 6.03 -4.73 -33.12
N LEU A 77 5.12 -5.71 -33.22
CA LEU A 77 3.86 -5.57 -33.96
C LEU A 77 2.98 -4.46 -33.37
N LEU A 78 2.76 -4.46 -32.05
CA LEU A 78 1.93 -3.45 -31.37
C LEU A 78 2.51 -2.05 -31.51
N ILE A 79 3.83 -1.89 -31.49
CA ILE A 79 4.47 -0.58 -31.62
C ILE A 79 4.47 -0.07 -33.06
N ASN A 80 4.76 -0.93 -34.03
CA ASN A 80 4.92 -0.52 -35.42
C ASN A 80 3.59 -0.41 -36.17
N GLN A 81 2.58 -1.20 -35.77
CA GLN A 81 1.30 -1.28 -36.47
C GLN A 81 0.11 -0.91 -35.60
N GLY A 82 0.26 -0.87 -34.27
CA GLY A 82 -0.79 -0.48 -33.35
C GLY A 82 -0.92 1.04 -33.19
N GLU A 83 -2.09 1.47 -32.74
CA GLU A 83 -2.37 2.88 -32.50
C GLU A 83 -1.77 3.38 -31.18
N GLY A 84 -1.19 4.59 -31.20
CA GLY A 84 -0.72 5.29 -29.99
C GLY A 84 0.64 4.83 -29.44
N GLY A 85 1.29 3.86 -30.08
CA GLY A 85 2.67 3.45 -29.80
C GLY A 85 2.93 3.02 -28.35
N GLN A 86 4.18 3.18 -27.90
CA GLN A 86 4.63 2.71 -26.59
C GLN A 86 3.88 3.39 -25.44
N ALA A 87 3.57 4.69 -25.57
CA ALA A 87 2.84 5.42 -24.54
C ALA A 87 1.43 4.84 -24.32
N ARG A 88 0.73 4.47 -25.39
CA ARG A 88 -0.58 3.81 -25.29
C ARG A 88 -0.46 2.43 -24.68
N LEU A 89 0.55 1.64 -25.06
CA LEU A 89 0.77 0.31 -24.49
C LEU A 89 1.07 0.38 -22.98
N VAL A 90 1.92 1.31 -22.55
CA VAL A 90 2.20 1.57 -21.12
C VAL A 90 0.92 1.93 -20.38
N ALA A 91 0.07 2.80 -20.95
CA ALA A 91 -1.20 3.19 -20.34
C ALA A 91 -2.18 2.00 -20.21
N ILE A 92 -2.20 1.09 -21.19
CA ILE A 92 -3.03 -0.13 -21.13
C ILE A 92 -2.52 -1.08 -20.04
N ILE A 93 -1.20 -1.34 -19.99
CA ILE A 93 -0.59 -2.18 -18.96
C ILE A 93 -0.85 -1.60 -17.56
N ALA A 94 -0.71 -0.28 -17.42
CA ALA A 94 -1.01 0.47 -16.21
C ALA A 94 -2.45 0.28 -15.74
N ASP A 95 -3.42 0.41 -16.66
CA ASP A 95 -4.84 0.24 -16.35
C ASP A 95 -5.16 -1.20 -15.93
N GLU A 96 -4.64 -2.20 -16.66
CA GLU A 96 -4.82 -3.61 -16.29
C GLU A 96 -4.18 -3.96 -14.95
N PHE A 97 -3.01 -3.40 -14.66
CA PHE A 97 -2.38 -3.53 -13.35
C PHE A 97 -3.26 -2.98 -12.24
N MET A 98 -3.80 -1.77 -12.40
CA MET A 98 -4.67 -1.14 -11.40
C MET A 98 -5.98 -1.91 -11.20
N LYS A 99 -6.60 -2.41 -12.27
CA LYS A 99 -7.78 -3.29 -12.18
C LYS A 99 -7.47 -4.54 -11.37
N SER A 100 -6.34 -5.18 -11.66
CA SER A 100 -5.88 -6.39 -10.97
C SER A 100 -5.65 -6.12 -9.47
N ILE A 101 -5.03 -5.00 -9.12
CA ILE A 101 -4.82 -4.62 -7.72
C ILE A 101 -6.16 -4.36 -7.01
N ARG A 102 -7.06 -3.56 -7.61
CA ARG A 102 -8.38 -3.24 -7.03
C ARG A 102 -9.25 -4.48 -6.81
N ALA A 103 -9.18 -5.46 -7.70
CA ALA A 103 -9.87 -6.73 -7.52
C ALA A 103 -9.45 -7.48 -6.24
N ARG A 104 -8.27 -7.16 -5.68
CA ARG A 104 -7.75 -7.77 -4.44
C ARG A 104 -8.04 -6.94 -3.19
N TYR A 105 -8.63 -5.74 -3.32
CA TYR A 105 -8.96 -4.89 -2.17
C TYR A 105 -9.90 -5.54 -1.15
N PRO A 106 -10.96 -6.28 -1.55
CA PRO A 106 -11.79 -6.99 -0.58
C PRO A 106 -10.97 -7.95 0.29
N GLN A 107 -10.09 -8.76 -0.32
CA GLN A 107 -9.22 -9.68 0.41
C GLN A 107 -8.24 -8.93 1.33
N LEU A 108 -7.69 -7.81 0.87
CA LEU A 108 -6.76 -7.00 1.65
C LEU A 108 -7.45 -6.37 2.87
N LYS A 109 -8.68 -5.87 2.72
CA LYS A 109 -9.49 -5.35 3.83
C LYS A 109 -9.84 -6.42 4.84
N ASP A 110 -10.19 -7.61 4.37
CA ASP A 110 -10.50 -8.74 5.23
C ASP A 110 -9.29 -9.15 6.08
N ARG A 111 -8.11 -9.21 5.46
CA ARG A 111 -6.85 -9.44 6.17
C ARG A 111 -6.55 -8.33 7.18
N ALA A 112 -6.61 -7.08 6.74
CA ALA A 112 -6.38 -5.93 7.62
C ALA A 112 -7.35 -5.93 8.82
N ALA A 113 -8.61 -6.30 8.62
CA ALA A 113 -9.58 -6.36 9.72
C ALA A 113 -9.22 -7.42 10.77
N VAL A 114 -8.70 -8.57 10.33
CA VAL A 114 -8.19 -9.59 11.25
C VAL A 114 -7.01 -9.06 12.06
N GLU A 115 -6.04 -8.40 11.40
CA GLU A 115 -4.88 -7.80 12.08
C GLU A 115 -5.31 -6.74 13.11
N TYR A 116 -6.25 -5.86 12.77
CA TYR A 116 -6.79 -4.87 13.70
C TYR A 116 -7.55 -5.51 14.86
N ALA A 117 -8.35 -6.56 14.61
CA ALA A 117 -9.08 -7.28 15.66
C ALA A 117 -8.17 -8.05 16.63
N GLN A 118 -6.97 -8.45 16.17
CA GLN A 118 -5.94 -9.06 17.00
C GLN A 118 -5.17 -8.02 17.81
N ALA A 119 -4.93 -6.84 17.24
CA ALA A 119 -4.16 -5.77 17.87
C ALA A 119 -4.96 -4.94 18.89
N PHE A 120 -6.27 -4.81 18.69
CA PHE A 120 -7.13 -3.94 19.50
C PHE A 120 -8.29 -4.72 20.14
N THR A 121 -8.70 -4.28 21.32
CA THR A 121 -9.91 -4.76 21.97
C THR A 121 -11.16 -4.22 21.27
N LEU A 122 -12.32 -4.86 21.51
CA LEU A 122 -13.59 -4.40 20.96
C LEU A 122 -13.94 -2.97 21.39
N ALA A 123 -13.62 -2.61 22.64
CA ALA A 123 -13.87 -1.28 23.17
C ALA A 123 -13.03 -0.23 22.43
N GLU A 124 -11.73 -0.46 22.27
CA GLU A 124 -10.84 0.45 21.55
C GLU A 124 -11.26 0.63 20.09
N LEU A 125 -11.63 -0.46 19.39
CA LEU A 125 -12.15 -0.37 18.03
C LEU A 125 -13.41 0.50 17.95
N ARG A 126 -14.33 0.36 18.91
CA ARG A 126 -15.55 1.18 19.00
C ARG A 126 -15.22 2.65 19.27
N ASP A 127 -14.26 2.93 20.15
CA ASP A 127 -13.83 4.30 20.46
C ASP A 127 -13.20 4.97 19.23
N MET A 128 -12.35 4.25 18.50
CA MET A 128 -11.77 4.73 17.25
C MET A 128 -12.84 5.02 16.20
N ILE A 129 -13.82 4.13 16.03
CA ILE A 129 -14.96 4.32 15.13
C ILE A 129 -15.74 5.57 15.53
N ALA A 130 -16.06 5.73 16.81
CA ALA A 130 -16.80 6.88 17.31
C ALA A 130 -16.05 8.19 17.04
N PHE A 131 -14.74 8.22 17.31
CA PHE A 131 -13.89 9.36 17.03
C PHE A 131 -13.89 9.73 15.53
N TYR A 132 -13.54 8.78 14.66
CA TYR A 132 -13.44 9.02 13.22
C TYR A 132 -14.79 9.28 12.54
N SER A 133 -15.89 8.93 13.18
CA SER A 133 -17.25 9.28 12.73
C SER A 133 -17.74 10.63 13.27
N SER A 134 -17.03 11.25 14.21
CA SER A 134 -17.41 12.51 14.85
C SER A 134 -16.76 13.73 14.19
N GLY A 135 -17.36 14.92 14.38
CA GLY A 135 -17.02 16.15 13.67
C GLY A 135 -15.53 16.42 13.45
N THR A 136 -14.69 16.33 14.50
CA THR A 136 -13.24 16.58 14.36
C THR A 136 -12.49 15.40 13.74
N GLY A 137 -12.81 14.16 14.10
CA GLY A 137 -12.14 12.96 13.55
C GLY A 137 -12.45 12.76 12.06
N ALA A 138 -13.71 12.94 11.66
CA ALA A 138 -14.14 12.90 10.26
C ALA A 138 -13.48 14.04 9.45
N LYS A 139 -13.39 15.25 10.04
CA LYS A 139 -12.67 16.37 9.44
C LYS A 139 -11.19 16.03 9.26
N ALA A 140 -10.55 15.44 10.26
CA ALA A 140 -9.14 15.03 10.18
C ALA A 140 -8.91 14.08 9.00
N LEU A 141 -9.72 13.02 8.84
CA LEU A 141 -9.63 12.10 7.71
C LEU A 141 -9.76 12.79 6.35
N THR A 142 -10.56 13.86 6.29
CA THR A 142 -10.80 14.61 5.05
C THR A 142 -9.65 15.57 4.74
N ILE A 143 -9.16 16.33 5.73
CA ILE A 143 -8.21 17.42 5.50
C ILE A 143 -6.75 16.99 5.54
N MET A 144 -6.43 15.87 6.22
CA MET A 144 -5.04 15.44 6.41
C MET A 144 -4.28 15.22 5.09
N PRO A 145 -4.87 14.59 4.05
CA PRO A 145 -4.17 14.46 2.77
C PRO A 145 -3.86 15.81 2.11
N GLU A 146 -4.80 16.76 2.18
CA GLU A 146 -4.59 18.10 1.62
C GLU A 146 -3.50 18.85 2.39
N LEU A 147 -3.52 18.74 3.73
CA LEU A 147 -2.50 19.34 4.57
C LEU A 147 -1.11 18.75 4.26
N GLN A 148 -1.01 17.42 4.15
CA GLN A 148 0.22 16.74 3.74
C GLN A 148 0.71 17.25 2.39
N ASN A 149 -0.17 17.35 1.38
CA ASN A 149 0.20 17.86 0.06
C ASN A 149 0.75 19.30 0.10
N ARG A 150 0.12 20.19 0.88
CA ARG A 150 0.60 21.57 1.07
C ARG A 150 1.97 21.59 1.76
N LEU A 151 2.16 20.77 2.78
CA LEU A 151 3.44 20.68 3.51
C LEU A 151 4.55 20.10 2.63
N THR A 152 4.26 19.07 1.82
CA THR A 152 5.24 18.55 0.85
C THR A 152 5.61 19.59 -0.19
N ALA A 153 4.65 20.40 -0.67
CA ALA A 153 4.94 21.49 -1.61
C ALA A 153 5.85 22.55 -0.99
N ALA A 154 5.57 22.97 0.25
CA ALA A 154 6.43 23.88 0.99
C ALA A 154 7.84 23.30 1.20
N GLY A 155 7.93 22.02 1.57
CA GLY A 155 9.21 21.32 1.74
C GLY A 155 10.03 21.25 0.45
N ARG A 156 9.39 21.03 -0.70
CA ARG A 156 10.08 21.05 -2.01
C ARG A 156 10.68 22.42 -2.32
N GLU A 157 9.95 23.50 -2.03
CA GLU A 157 10.44 24.85 -2.28
C GLU A 157 11.63 25.19 -1.38
N ILE A 158 11.53 24.88 -0.08
CA ILE A 158 12.64 25.05 0.86
C ILE A 158 13.86 24.23 0.42
N GLY A 159 13.65 22.97 0.04
CA GLY A 159 14.71 22.08 -0.42
C GLY A 159 15.40 22.58 -1.69
N ARG A 160 14.63 23.14 -2.64
CA ARG A 160 15.18 23.74 -3.87
C ARG A 160 16.10 24.92 -3.54
N ALA A 161 15.62 25.88 -2.74
CA ALA A 161 16.40 27.05 -2.35
C ALA A 161 17.68 26.65 -1.58
N ALA A 162 17.56 25.73 -0.63
CA ALA A 162 18.71 25.23 0.13
C ALA A 162 19.72 24.50 -0.77
N GLY A 163 19.24 23.70 -1.73
CA GLY A 163 20.07 22.98 -2.70
C GLY A 163 20.84 23.92 -3.62
N GLU A 164 20.19 24.97 -4.12
CA GLU A 164 20.84 26.01 -4.94
C GLU A 164 21.95 26.74 -4.16
N GLU A 165 21.65 27.16 -2.93
CA GLU A 165 22.64 27.84 -2.09
C GLU A 165 23.81 26.93 -1.70
N ALA A 166 23.52 25.67 -1.35
CA ALA A 166 24.53 24.67 -1.02
C ALA A 166 25.39 24.34 -2.25
N GLY A 167 24.78 24.16 -3.43
CA GLY A 167 25.47 23.88 -4.68
C GLY A 167 26.44 25.00 -5.07
N ARG A 168 26.01 26.27 -4.99
CA ARG A 168 26.89 27.43 -5.22
C ARG A 168 28.09 27.44 -4.29
N ARG A 169 27.85 27.29 -2.98
CA ARG A 169 28.92 27.28 -1.96
C ARG A 169 29.88 26.10 -2.12
N ALA A 170 29.35 24.93 -2.47
CA ALA A 170 30.16 23.74 -2.71
C ALA A 170 31.06 23.92 -3.93
N PHE A 171 30.56 24.53 -5.01
CA PHE A 171 31.35 24.81 -6.20
C PHE A 171 32.47 25.83 -5.92
N GLU A 172 32.16 26.96 -5.28
CA GLU A 172 33.16 27.96 -4.87
C GLU A 172 34.28 27.35 -4.01
N ARG A 173 33.89 26.47 -3.06
CA ARG A 173 34.84 25.74 -2.23
C ARG A 173 35.69 24.76 -3.05
N ALA A 174 35.06 24.00 -3.94
CA ALA A 174 35.76 23.04 -4.80
C ALA A 174 36.76 23.73 -5.72
N GLU A 175 36.41 24.87 -6.33
CA GLU A 175 37.35 25.66 -7.13
C GLU A 175 38.58 26.08 -6.32
N LYS A 176 38.36 26.58 -5.10
CA LYS A 176 39.46 27.02 -4.21
C LYS A 176 40.36 25.86 -3.76
N GLU A 177 39.77 24.70 -3.45
CA GLU A 177 40.49 23.56 -2.88
C GLU A 177 41.12 22.66 -3.95
N MET A 178 40.54 22.57 -5.14
CA MET A 178 40.91 21.59 -6.16
C MET A 178 41.64 22.19 -7.37
N LEU A 179 41.57 23.50 -7.61
CA LEU A 179 42.32 24.13 -8.69
C LEU A 179 43.63 24.75 -8.16
N PRO A 180 44.78 24.49 -8.80
CA PRO A 180 46.04 25.08 -8.36
C PRO A 180 45.97 26.61 -8.49
N SER A 181 46.34 27.32 -7.41
CA SER A 181 46.44 28.78 -7.39
C SER A 181 47.26 29.24 -8.60
N ARG A 182 46.64 29.98 -9.54
CA ARG A 182 47.37 30.59 -10.67
C ARG A 182 48.46 31.47 -10.08
N GLN A 183 49.72 31.02 -10.15
CA GLN A 183 50.85 31.89 -9.88
C GLN A 183 50.89 32.94 -10.99
N PRO A 184 50.98 34.25 -10.66
CA PRO A 184 51.14 35.27 -11.68
C PRO A 184 52.48 35.05 -12.38
N THR A 185 52.45 34.80 -13.69
CA THR A 185 53.65 34.79 -14.53
C THR A 185 54.29 36.17 -14.45
N LYS A 186 55.39 36.28 -13.70
CA LYS A 186 56.24 37.46 -13.69
C LYS A 186 56.83 37.63 -15.10
N SER A 187 56.53 38.77 -15.73
CA SER A 187 57.23 39.27 -16.92
C SER A 187 58.66 39.69 -16.58
#